data_AF-A0A7X5N2B8-F1
#
_entry.id   AF-A0A7X5N2B8-F1
#
_cell.length_a   1.000
_cell.length_b   1.000
_cell.length_c   1.000
_cell.angle_alpha   90.00
_cell.angle_beta   90.00
_cell.angle_gamma   90.00
#
_symmetry.space_group_name_H-M   'P 1'
#
loop_
_entity.id
_entity.type
_entity.pdbx_description
1 polymer ?
#
loop_
_entity_poly.entity_id
_entity_poly.type
_entity_poly.pdbx_seq_one_letter_code
_entity_poly.pdbx_strand_id
1 'polypeptide(L)'
;RLNAAGRLEDMALGIELLLSEDWNRAREIAGMLEEINAERRAVQQLMTDDAEQAVTKVVLDADGALPIAACLFDADWHPGVIGLVASKLKDRLHRPVIALAPAEPGSSQLRGSARSIPGLHIRDVLAAVDARHPGLIQK
;
A
#
# COMPACT_ATOMS: atom_id res chain seq x y z
N ARG A 1 13.06 4.11 7.70
CA ARG A 1 13.86 5.09 6.96
C ARG A 1 14.24 4.53 5.59
N LEU A 2 15.16 3.56 5.49
CA LEU A 2 15.59 2.99 4.19
C LEU A 2 14.44 2.53 3.27
N ASN A 3 13.49 1.73 3.77
CA ASN A 3 12.35 1.25 2.97
C ASN A 3 11.33 2.35 2.59
N ALA A 4 11.44 3.55 3.17
CA ALA A 4 10.57 4.67 2.79
C ALA A 4 11.06 5.33 1.50
N ALA A 5 12.38 5.34 1.27
CA ALA A 5 12.99 5.86 0.04
C ALA A 5 12.35 5.18 -1.16
N GLY A 6 12.39 3.86 -1.28
CA GLY A 6 11.79 3.14 -2.43
C GLY A 6 10.26 3.08 -2.50
N ARG A 7 9.56 3.74 -1.57
CA ARG A 7 8.09 3.83 -1.59
C ARG A 7 7.59 5.18 -2.07
N LEU A 8 8.34 6.26 -1.82
CA LEU A 8 7.98 7.59 -2.29
C LEU A 8 8.99 8.15 -3.31
N GLU A 9 10.24 7.73 -3.22
CA GLU A 9 11.37 8.23 -3.99
C GLU A 9 12.28 7.10 -4.51
N ASP A 10 13.53 7.44 -4.84
CA ASP A 10 14.55 6.55 -5.37
C ASP A 10 15.26 5.76 -4.26
N MET A 11 15.37 4.44 -4.44
CA MET A 11 16.18 3.58 -3.56
C MET A 11 17.68 3.89 -3.62
N ALA A 12 18.13 4.61 -4.65
CA ALA A 12 19.52 5.03 -4.81
C ALA A 12 20.06 5.75 -3.57
N LEU A 13 19.28 6.63 -2.94
CA LEU A 13 19.68 7.34 -1.72
C LEU A 13 19.97 6.39 -0.55
N GLY A 14 19.17 5.34 -0.41
CA GLY A 14 19.39 4.32 0.63
C GLY A 14 20.67 3.53 0.41
N ILE A 15 20.98 3.21 -0.85
CA ILE A 15 22.21 2.51 -1.23
C ILE A 15 23.42 3.42 -1.04
N GLU A 16 23.33 4.68 -1.50
CA GLU A 16 24.39 5.67 -1.33
C GLU A 16 24.74 5.88 0.15
N LEU A 17 23.73 5.98 1.03
CA LEU A 17 23.98 6.07 2.48
C LEU A 17 24.76 4.86 3.01
N LEU A 18 24.42 3.65 2.57
CA LEU A 18 25.06 2.42 3.06
C LEU A 18 26.49 2.23 2.53
N LEU A 19 26.81 2.85 1.40
CA LEU A 19 28.12 2.77 0.75
C LEU A 19 29.02 3.99 1.02
N SER A 20 28.49 5.06 1.62
CA SER A 20 29.24 6.30 1.87
C SER A 20 30.36 6.08 2.89
N GLU A 21 31.58 6.43 2.51
CA GLU A 21 32.75 6.46 3.41
C GLU A 21 32.96 7.85 4.07
N ASP A 22 32.31 8.89 3.53
CA ASP A 22 32.30 10.24 4.11
C ASP A 22 31.15 10.37 5.12
N TRP A 23 31.52 10.66 6.36
CA TRP A 23 30.58 10.89 7.47
C TRP A 23 29.65 12.08 7.26
N ASN A 24 30.13 13.16 6.65
CA ASN A 24 29.30 14.34 6.41
C ASN A 24 28.24 14.02 5.37
N ARG A 25 28.64 13.40 4.25
CA ARG A 25 27.73 12.97 3.20
C ARG A 25 26.69 11.97 3.70
N ALA A 26 27.12 10.97 4.48
CA ALA A 26 26.21 10.01 5.09
C ALA A 26 25.18 10.69 6.00
N ARG A 27 25.59 11.69 6.79
CA ARG A 27 24.69 12.44 7.67
C ARG A 27 23.63 13.23 6.89
N GLU A 28 24.01 13.87 5.79
CA GLU A 28 23.09 14.58 4.90
C GLU A 28 22.03 13.62 4.33
N ILE A 29 22.47 12.50 3.75
CA ILE A 29 21.56 11.51 3.15
C ILE A 29 20.62 10.92 4.22
N ALA A 30 21.13 10.65 5.43
CA ALA A 30 20.30 10.17 6.52
C ALA A 30 19.23 11.19 6.95
N GLY A 31 19.49 12.49 6.83
CA GLY A 31 18.52 13.57 7.03
C GLY A 31 17.40 13.52 5.99
N MET A 32 17.75 13.50 4.70
CA MET A 32 16.79 13.39 3.60
C MET A 32 15.91 12.13 3.75
N LEU A 33 16.51 10.99 4.08
CA LEU A 33 15.78 9.74 4.30
C LEU A 33 14.83 9.77 5.51
N GLU A 34 15.05 10.64 6.50
CA GLU A 34 14.07 10.85 7.56
C GLU A 34 12.90 11.72 7.09
N GLU A 35 13.17 12.78 6.34
CA GLU A 35 12.13 13.64 5.78
C GLU A 35 11.17 12.83 4.90
N ILE A 36 11.70 12.04 3.97
CA ILE A 36 10.93 11.11 3.12
C ILE A 36 10.15 10.10 3.97
N ASN A 37 10.77 9.60 5.04
CA ASN A 37 10.14 8.63 5.93
C ASN A 37 8.99 9.23 6.73
N ALA A 38 9.08 10.50 7.12
CA ALA A 38 8.04 11.27 7.78
C ALA A 38 6.88 11.58 6.82
N GLU A 39 7.17 12.05 5.61
CA GLU A 39 6.17 12.28 4.56
C GLU A 39 5.39 10.99 4.26
N ARG A 40 6.10 9.87 4.05
CA ARG A 40 5.46 8.57 3.83
C ARG A 40 4.54 8.16 4.98
N ARG A 41 4.88 8.50 6.22
CA ARG A 41 3.99 8.22 7.37
C ARG A 41 2.75 9.11 7.35
N ALA A 42 2.88 10.39 7.00
CA ALA A 42 1.75 11.30 6.86
C ALA A 42 0.79 10.82 5.77
N VAL A 43 1.30 10.50 4.58
CA VAL A 43 0.51 9.93 3.48
C VAL A 43 -0.13 8.61 3.89
N GLN A 44 0.61 7.70 4.54
CA GLN A 44 0.06 6.45 5.04
C GLN A 44 -1.08 6.67 6.03
N GLN A 45 -0.96 7.64 6.93
CA GLN A 45 -1.97 7.93 7.94
C GLN A 45 -3.26 8.43 7.27
N LEU A 46 -3.16 9.42 6.38
CA LEU A 46 -4.29 9.93 5.59
C LEU A 46 -5.00 8.81 4.84
N MET A 47 -4.26 8.05 4.04
CA MET A 47 -4.82 6.94 3.26
C MET A 47 -5.45 5.85 4.14
N THR A 48 -4.92 5.62 5.34
CA THR A 48 -5.53 4.67 6.27
C THR A 48 -6.86 5.20 6.79
N ASP A 49 -6.90 6.46 7.19
CA ASP A 49 -8.10 7.08 7.75
C ASP A 49 -9.23 7.08 6.71
N ASP A 50 -8.92 7.43 5.46
CA ASP A 50 -9.87 7.35 4.33
C ASP A 50 -10.38 5.92 4.12
N ALA A 51 -9.47 4.94 4.16
CA ALA A 51 -9.82 3.54 3.98
C ALA A 51 -10.69 3.00 5.13
N GLU A 52 -10.45 3.45 6.37
CA GLU A 52 -11.27 3.10 7.53
C GLU A 52 -12.67 3.71 7.46
N GLN A 53 -12.79 4.95 6.98
CA GLN A 53 -14.06 5.61 6.74
C GLN A 53 -14.86 4.88 5.65
N ALA A 54 -14.22 4.54 4.53
CA ALA A 54 -14.84 3.79 3.45
C ALA A 54 -15.41 2.44 3.93
N VAL A 55 -14.62 1.68 4.70
CA VAL A 55 -15.09 0.41 5.27
C VAL A 55 -16.23 0.61 6.26
N THR A 56 -16.14 1.62 7.13
CA THR A 56 -17.20 1.91 8.11
C THR A 56 -18.52 2.20 7.43
N LYS A 57 -18.52 2.98 6.34
CA LYS A 57 -19.71 3.26 5.54
C LYS A 57 -20.35 1.98 4.99
N VAL A 58 -19.54 1.12 4.36
CA VAL A 58 -20.03 -0.18 3.83
C VAL A 58 -20.62 -1.06 4.92
N VAL A 59 -20.01 -1.09 6.11
CA VAL A 59 -20.51 -1.88 7.25
C VAL A 59 -21.84 -1.35 7.76
N LEU A 60 -22.00 -0.02 7.84
CA LEU A 60 -23.27 0.60 8.23
C LEU A 60 -24.38 0.29 7.23
N ASP A 61 -24.07 0.36 5.92
CA ASP A 61 -25.01 0.03 4.85
C ASP A 61 -25.40 -1.47 4.82
N ALA A 62 -24.58 -2.34 5.45
CA ALA A 62 -24.78 -3.78 5.55
C ALA A 62 -25.29 -4.23 6.94
N ASP A 63 -26.01 -3.36 7.67
CA ASP A 63 -26.56 -3.64 9.00
C ASP A 63 -25.51 -4.14 10.02
N GLY A 64 -24.27 -3.66 9.90
CA GLY A 64 -23.16 -4.02 10.78
C GLY A 64 -22.37 -5.26 10.34
N ALA A 65 -22.73 -5.89 9.22
CA ALA A 65 -21.99 -7.05 8.71
C ALA A 65 -20.65 -6.63 8.06
N LEU A 66 -19.56 -7.24 8.52
CA LEU A 66 -18.25 -7.08 7.87
C LEU A 66 -18.19 -7.88 6.57
N PRO A 67 -17.62 -7.33 5.49
CA PRO A 67 -17.46 -8.07 4.24
C PRO A 67 -16.47 -9.22 4.41
N ILE A 68 -16.62 -10.28 3.61
CA ILE A 68 -15.70 -11.44 3.63
C ILE A 68 -14.27 -11.09 3.21
N ALA A 69 -14.11 -10.01 2.44
CA ALA A 69 -12.85 -9.40 2.03
C ALA A 69 -13.12 -7.92 1.70
N ALA A 70 -12.12 -7.05 1.88
CA ALA A 70 -12.22 -5.65 1.46
C ALA A 70 -11.41 -5.42 0.18
N CYS A 71 -12.03 -4.79 -0.82
CA CYS A 71 -11.36 -4.29 -2.01
C CYS A 71 -11.58 -2.78 -2.07
N LEU A 72 -10.50 -2.02 -2.01
CA LEU A 72 -10.53 -0.57 -1.84
C LEU A 72 -9.72 0.08 -2.95
N PHE A 73 -10.23 1.19 -3.45
CA PHE A 73 -9.60 2.01 -4.46
C PHE A 73 -9.89 3.47 -4.14
N ASP A 74 -8.89 4.30 -4.34
CA ASP A 74 -9.03 5.75 -4.39
C ASP A 74 -8.06 6.31 -5.44
N ALA A 75 -8.49 7.32 -6.19
CA ALA A 75 -7.69 7.95 -7.23
C ALA A 75 -6.55 8.80 -6.66
N ASP A 76 -6.68 9.28 -5.42
CA ASP A 76 -5.69 10.12 -4.76
C ASP A 76 -4.67 9.30 -3.93
N TRP A 77 -4.83 7.97 -3.89
CA TRP A 77 -3.91 7.10 -3.15
C TRP A 77 -2.57 6.91 -3.83
N HIS A 78 -1.51 6.87 -3.02
CA HIS A 78 -0.14 6.69 -3.51
C HIS A 78 0.23 5.21 -3.70
N PRO A 79 0.67 4.76 -4.89
CA PRO A 79 0.94 3.35 -5.19
C PRO A 79 2.07 2.73 -4.36
N GLY A 80 3.01 3.53 -3.85
CA GLY A 80 4.05 3.02 -2.95
C GLY A 80 3.60 2.80 -1.49
N VAL A 81 2.41 3.29 -1.13
CA VAL A 81 1.88 3.29 0.25
C VAL A 81 0.72 2.31 0.43
N ILE A 82 -0.04 1.97 -0.63
CA ILE A 82 -1.19 1.04 -0.58
C ILE A 82 -0.88 -0.29 0.14
N GLY A 83 0.35 -0.78 0.05
CA GLY A 83 0.73 -2.04 0.72
C GLY A 83 0.87 -1.96 2.23
N LEU A 84 1.05 -0.77 2.79
CA LEU A 84 1.04 -0.52 4.24
C LEU A 84 -0.41 -0.39 4.73
N VAL A 85 -1.24 0.33 3.98
CA VAL A 85 -2.68 0.48 4.25
C VAL A 85 -3.38 -0.87 4.22
N ALA A 86 -3.17 -1.68 3.17
CA ALA A 86 -3.75 -3.02 3.06
C ALA A 86 -3.37 -3.92 4.24
N SER A 87 -2.13 -3.83 4.74
CA SER A 87 -1.70 -4.61 5.90
C SER A 87 -2.43 -4.18 7.17
N LYS A 88 -2.46 -2.87 7.45
CA LYS A 88 -3.12 -2.31 8.65
C LYS A 88 -4.61 -2.63 8.67
N LEU A 89 -5.29 -2.50 7.53
CA LEU A 89 -6.70 -2.88 7.42
C LEU A 89 -6.93 -4.38 7.56
N LYS A 90 -6.07 -5.22 6.96
CA LYS A 90 -6.17 -6.68 7.12
C LYS A 90 -6.04 -7.08 8.58
N ASP A 91 -5.14 -6.44 9.33
CA ASP A 91 -4.98 -6.69 10.77
C ASP A 91 -6.20 -6.22 11.57
N ARG A 92 -6.77 -5.05 11.25
CA ARG A 92 -7.98 -4.52 11.91
C ARG A 92 -9.24 -5.33 11.63
N LEU A 93 -9.44 -5.71 10.37
CA LEU A 93 -10.66 -6.39 9.90
C LEU A 93 -10.61 -7.90 10.10
N HIS A 94 -9.40 -8.48 10.25
CA HIS A 94 -9.18 -9.92 10.21
C HIS A 94 -9.80 -10.57 8.96
N ARG A 95 -9.70 -9.87 7.82
CA ARG A 95 -10.18 -10.29 6.50
C ARG A 95 -9.12 -10.01 5.44
N PRO A 96 -9.12 -10.72 4.30
CA PRO A 96 -8.28 -10.37 3.17
C PRO A 96 -8.57 -8.95 2.69
N VAL A 97 -7.53 -8.22 2.31
CA VAL A 97 -7.64 -6.84 1.81
C VAL A 97 -6.86 -6.68 0.52
N ILE A 98 -7.48 -6.05 -0.47
CA ILE A 98 -6.84 -5.54 -1.67
C ILE A 98 -6.99 -4.02 -1.65
N ALA A 99 -5.86 -3.31 -1.64
CA ALA A 99 -5.85 -1.86 -1.81
C ALA A 99 -5.28 -1.53 -3.19
N LEU A 100 -5.95 -0.65 -3.92
CA LEU A 100 -5.64 -0.25 -5.29
C LEU A 100 -5.39 1.26 -5.33
N ALA A 101 -4.46 1.67 -6.17
CA ALA A 101 -4.19 3.06 -6.52
C ALA A 101 -3.88 3.13 -8.03
N PRO A 102 -4.01 4.31 -8.67
CA PRO A 102 -3.47 4.50 -10.00
C PRO A 102 -1.99 4.13 -10.05
N ALA A 103 -1.55 3.48 -11.13
CA ALA A 103 -0.15 3.12 -11.31
C ALA A 103 0.73 4.39 -11.37
N GLU A 104 0.19 5.44 -11.99
CA GLU A 104 0.71 6.79 -12.09
C GLU A 104 -0.49 7.76 -12.12
N PRO A 105 -0.31 9.06 -11.79
CA PRO A 105 -1.39 10.05 -11.85
C PRO A 105 -2.09 10.07 -13.21
N GLY A 106 -3.41 9.86 -13.22
CA GLY A 106 -4.23 9.82 -14.44
C GLY A 106 -4.15 8.55 -15.27
N SER A 107 -3.40 7.53 -14.82
CA SER A 107 -3.32 6.23 -15.51
C SER A 107 -4.62 5.44 -15.41
N SER A 108 -4.99 4.77 -16.50
CA SER A 108 -6.08 3.77 -16.49
C SER A 108 -5.66 2.45 -15.87
N GLN A 109 -4.36 2.24 -15.65
CA GLN A 109 -3.84 1.05 -14.99
C GLN A 109 -3.76 1.28 -13.48
N LEU A 110 -4.09 0.24 -12.72
CA LEU A 110 -4.04 0.26 -11.26
C LEU A 110 -2.87 -0.60 -10.76
N ARG A 111 -2.17 -0.10 -9.74
CA ARG A 111 -1.30 -0.93 -8.91
C ARG A 111 -2.08 -1.38 -7.69
N GLY A 112 -1.97 -2.66 -7.38
CA GLY A 112 -2.66 -3.29 -6.26
C GLY A 112 -1.70 -3.91 -5.26
N SER A 113 -2.06 -3.85 -3.97
CA SER A 113 -1.44 -4.66 -2.93
C SER A 113 -2.49 -5.53 -2.26
N ALA A 114 -2.33 -6.84 -2.41
CA ALA A 114 -3.18 -7.83 -1.75
C ALA A 114 -2.51 -8.36 -0.47
N ARG A 115 -3.32 -8.53 0.59
CA ARG A 115 -2.91 -9.05 1.89
C ARG A 115 -3.90 -10.10 2.35
N SER A 116 -3.39 -11.24 2.80
CA SER A 116 -4.19 -12.37 3.26
C SER A 116 -4.15 -12.54 4.76
N ILE A 117 -5.06 -13.37 5.25
CA ILE A 117 -5.10 -13.90 6.61
C ILE A 117 -4.63 -15.38 6.63
N PRO A 118 -4.25 -15.94 7.79
CA PRO A 118 -3.92 -17.35 7.92
C PRO A 118 -5.04 -18.25 7.37
N GLY A 119 -4.65 -19.35 6.71
CA GLY A 119 -5.61 -20.28 6.10
C GLY A 119 -6.12 -19.89 4.71
N LEU A 120 -5.74 -18.72 4.19
CA LEU A 120 -6.08 -18.32 2.81
C LEU A 120 -4.83 -17.86 2.05
N HIS A 121 -4.52 -18.52 0.93
CA HIS A 121 -3.44 -18.08 0.05
C HIS A 121 -3.97 -17.04 -0.95
N ILE A 122 -3.53 -15.78 -0.80
CA ILE A 122 -4.02 -14.67 -1.64
C ILE A 122 -3.73 -14.86 -3.13
N ARG A 123 -2.63 -15.55 -3.47
CA ARG A 123 -2.28 -15.86 -4.86
C ARG A 123 -3.35 -16.75 -5.50
N ASP A 124 -3.88 -17.71 -4.77
CA ASP A 124 -4.88 -18.64 -5.31
C ASP A 124 -6.22 -17.93 -5.53
N VAL A 125 -6.55 -16.96 -4.66
CA VAL A 125 -7.69 -16.05 -4.85
C VAL A 125 -7.52 -15.21 -6.12
N LEU A 126 -6.36 -14.57 -6.30
CA LEU A 126 -6.10 -13.75 -7.48
C LEU A 126 -6.07 -14.59 -8.76
N ALA A 127 -5.48 -15.79 -8.72
CA ALA A 127 -5.48 -16.72 -9.86
C ALA A 127 -6.91 -17.14 -10.24
N ALA A 128 -7.79 -17.36 -9.26
CA ALA A 128 -9.20 -17.67 -9.51
C ALA A 128 -9.98 -16.47 -10.08
N VAL A 129 -9.59 -15.23 -9.76
CA VAL A 129 -10.13 -14.02 -10.39
C VAL A 129 -9.65 -13.91 -11.84
N ASP A 130 -8.34 -14.05 -12.09
CA ASP A 130 -7.75 -14.01 -13.43
C ASP A 130 -8.33 -15.09 -14.35
N ALA A 131 -8.53 -16.31 -13.84
CA ALA A 131 -9.13 -17.40 -14.61
C ALA A 131 -10.60 -17.12 -15.01
N ARG A 132 -11.35 -16.40 -14.18
CA ARG A 132 -12.75 -15.99 -14.47
C ARG A 132 -12.84 -14.73 -15.32
N HIS A 133 -11.83 -13.87 -15.23
CA HIS A 133 -11.75 -12.61 -15.95
C HIS A 133 -10.39 -12.46 -16.64
N PRO A 134 -10.12 -13.24 -17.71
CA PRO A 134 -8.82 -13.22 -18.37
C PRO A 134 -8.44 -11.82 -18.87
N GLY A 135 -7.21 -11.40 -18.57
CA GLY A 135 -6.69 -10.09 -18.99
C GLY A 135 -7.05 -8.93 -18.05
N LEU A 136 -7.83 -9.18 -16.98
CA LEU A 136 -8.11 -8.18 -15.95
C LEU A 136 -6.87 -7.85 -15.11
N ILE A 137 -6.03 -8.85 -14.84
CA ILE A 137 -4.80 -8.70 -14.03
C ILE A 137 -3.60 -8.84 -14.96
N GLN A 138 -2.80 -7.78 -15.08
CA GLN A 138 -1.52 -7.84 -15.77
C GLN A 138 -0.46 -8.47 -14.85
N LYS A 139 0.37 -9.36 -15.41
CA LYS A 139 1.41 -10.09 -14.68
C LYS A 139 2.71 -9.31 -14.60
#